data_AF-A0A1N7R5C7-F1
#
_entry.id   AF-A0A1N7R5C7-F1
#
_cell.length_a   1.000
_cell.length_b   1.000
_cell.length_c   1.000
_cell.angle_alpha   90.00
_cell.angle_beta   90.00
_cell.angle_gamma   90.00
#
_symmetry.space_group_name_H-M   'P 1'
#
loop_
_entity.id
_entity.type
_entity.pdbx_description
1 polymer ?
#
loop_
_entity_poly.entity_id
_entity_poly.type
_entity_poly.pdbx_seq_one_letter_code
_entity_poly.pdbx_strand_id
1 'polypeptide(L)' 'MSDSKVNIGKQDRLRVDSKDRSEVEYLHMQFPWLQHKQIKDAIKSVGPFRKNIERYLSDIRK' A
#
# COMPACT_ATOMS: atom_id res chain seq x y z
N MET A 1 7.55 -35.20 -6.06
CA MET A 1 6.59 -34.15 -5.67
C MET A 1 7.33 -32.83 -5.76
N SER A 2 7.05 -32.00 -6.77
CA SER A 2 7.77 -30.74 -7.02
C SER A 2 6.88 -29.56 -6.66
N ASP A 3 7.10 -29.02 -5.47
CA ASP A 3 6.35 -27.88 -4.93
C ASP A 3 6.76 -26.60 -5.69
N SER A 4 5.87 -26.13 -6.55
CA SER A 4 6.12 -24.99 -7.44
C SER A 4 5.99 -23.68 -6.67
N LYS A 5 7.12 -23.15 -6.16
CA LYS A 5 7.26 -21.81 -5.54
C LYS A 5 7.13 -20.65 -6.54
N VAL A 6 6.16 -20.69 -7.44
CA VAL A 6 6.03 -19.72 -8.55
C VAL A 6 5.27 -18.44 -8.14
N ASN A 7 4.64 -18.41 -6.97
CA ASN A 7 3.74 -17.30 -6.59
C ASN A 7 4.31 -16.27 -5.61
N ILE A 8 5.56 -16.40 -5.16
CA ILE A 8 6.11 -15.56 -4.07
C ILE A 8 6.25 -14.08 -4.51
N GLY A 9 6.55 -13.79 -5.78
CA GLY A 9 6.75 -12.40 -6.25
C GLY A 9 5.48 -11.62 -6.63
N LYS A 10 4.31 -12.27 -6.78
CA LYS A 10 3.07 -11.56 -7.16
C LYS A 10 2.36 -10.94 -5.95
N GLN A 11 2.53 -11.55 -4.77
CA GLN A 11 1.87 -11.08 -3.56
C GLN A 11 2.52 -9.81 -2.99
N ASP A 12 3.82 -9.63 -3.21
CA ASP A 12 4.55 -8.42 -2.79
C ASP A 12 4.13 -7.17 -3.56
N ARG A 13 3.85 -7.26 -4.87
CA ARG A 13 3.37 -6.09 -5.66
C ARG A 13 2.04 -5.53 -5.16
N LEU A 14 1.28 -6.31 -4.39
CA LEU A 14 0.00 -5.92 -3.82
C LEU A 14 0.15 -5.34 -2.41
N ARG A 15 1.32 -5.50 -1.77
CA ARG A 15 1.58 -5.07 -0.41
C ARG A 15 2.45 -3.84 -0.40
N VAL A 16 2.08 -2.88 0.45
CA VAL A 16 2.78 -1.63 0.70
C VAL A 16 3.36 -1.73 2.09
N ASP A 17 4.68 -1.59 2.20
CA ASP A 17 5.33 -1.47 3.50
C ASP A 17 5.35 0.00 3.95
N SER A 18 4.69 0.29 5.08
CA SER A 18 4.71 1.61 5.71
C SER A 18 6.10 2.08 6.17
N LYS A 19 7.05 1.14 6.30
CA LYS A 19 8.45 1.42 6.67
C LYS A 19 9.31 1.73 5.44
N ASP A 20 8.90 1.29 4.26
CA ASP A 20 9.58 1.62 3.02
C ASP A 20 9.19 3.04 2.57
N ARG A 21 10.18 3.92 2.45
CA ARG A 21 9.93 5.30 2.00
C ARG A 21 9.46 5.34 0.55
N SER A 22 9.98 4.48 -0.32
CA SER A 22 9.65 4.50 -1.75
C SER A 22 8.19 4.15 -1.99
N GLU A 23 7.63 3.19 -1.24
CA GLU A 23 6.23 2.81 -1.31
C GLU A 23 5.30 3.91 -0.79
N VAL A 24 5.67 4.57 0.31
CA VAL A 24 4.89 5.69 0.86
C VAL A 24 4.97 6.92 -0.05
N GLU A 25 6.14 7.22 -0.62
CA GLU A 25 6.31 8.29 -1.62
C GLU A 25 5.50 8.01 -2.88
N TYR A 26 5.49 6.77 -3.36
CA TYR A 26 4.67 6.38 -4.51
C TYR A 26 3.19 6.67 -4.27
N LEU A 27 2.66 6.30 -3.09
CA LEU A 27 1.28 6.63 -2.71
C LEU A 27 1.08 8.15 -2.57
N HIS A 28 2.06 8.88 -2.04
CA HIS A 28 1.99 10.34 -1.95
C HIS A 28 1.97 11.01 -3.33
N MET A 29 2.66 10.46 -4.33
CA MET A 29 2.57 10.95 -5.71
C MET A 29 1.17 10.76 -6.32
N GLN A 30 0.46 9.69 -5.96
CA GLN A 30 -0.92 9.46 -6.39
C GLN A 30 -1.94 10.29 -5.61
N PHE A 31 -1.67 10.52 -4.33
CA PHE A 31 -2.51 11.27 -3.41
C PHE A 31 -1.74 12.47 -2.82
N PRO A 32 -1.33 13.46 -3.64
CA PRO A 32 -0.47 14.57 -3.20
C PRO A 32 -1.13 15.51 -2.19
N TRP A 33 -2.44 15.39 -2.00
CA TRP A 33 -3.20 16.12 -0.98
C TRP A 33 -3.12 15.48 0.41
N LEU A 34 -2.61 14.26 0.53
CA LEU A 34 -2.45 13.56 1.81
C LEU A 34 -1.01 13.63 2.27
N GLN A 35 -0.82 13.84 3.58
CA GLN A 35 0.52 13.79 4.14
C GLN A 35 1.03 12.34 4.24
N HIS A 36 2.36 12.15 4.16
CA HIS A 36 3.01 10.86 4.41
C HIS A 36 2.55 10.20 5.72
N LYS A 37 2.24 11.00 6.75
CA LYS A 37 1.67 10.51 8.02
C LYS A 37 0.30 9.87 7.83
N GLN A 38 -0.60 10.52 7.10
CA GLN A 38 -1.95 9.99 6.83
C GLN A 38 -1.89 8.71 5.99
N ILE A 39 -0.96 8.63 5.05
CA ILE A 39 -0.73 7.40 4.27
C ILE A 39 -0.26 6.26 5.18
N LYS A 40 0.71 6.52 6.07
CA LYS A 40 1.17 5.52 7.05
C LYS A 40 0.07 5.08 8.01
N ASP A 41 -0.75 6.02 8.47
CA ASP A 41 -1.88 5.72 9.35
C ASP A 41 -2.97 4.91 8.60
N ALA A 42 -3.21 5.20 7.32
CA ALA A 42 -4.08 4.38 6.47
C ALA A 42 -3.54 2.95 6.33
N ILE A 43 -2.24 2.77 6.03
CA ILE A 43 -1.61 1.44 5.94
C ILE A 43 -1.76 0.66 7.26
N LYS A 44 -1.64 1.34 8.41
CA LYS A 44 -1.88 0.70 9.73
C LYS A 44 -3.35 0.35 9.96
N SER A 45 -4.28 1.17 9.48
CA SER A 45 -5.72 1.00 9.70
C SER A 45 -6.33 -0.10 8.82
N VAL A 46 -6.05 -0.08 7.51
CA VAL A 46 -6.66 -1.02 6.54
C VAL A 46 -5.76 -2.19 6.14
N GLY A 47 -4.53 -2.20 6.68
CA GLY A 47 -3.51 -3.22 6.43
C GLY A 47 -2.61 -2.89 5.23
N PRO A 48 -1.61 -3.75 4.96
CA PRO A 48 -0.59 -3.50 3.95
C PRO A 48 -1.10 -3.64 2.52
N PHE A 49 -2.36 -4.02 2.28
CA PHE A 49 -2.84 -4.24 0.91
C PHE A 49 -3.11 -2.93 0.20
N ARG A 50 -2.38 -2.69 -0.89
CA ARG A 50 -2.43 -1.47 -1.71
C ARG A 50 -3.84 -1.09 -2.12
N LYS A 51 -4.63 -2.06 -2.60
CA LYS A 51 -6.02 -1.84 -3.02
C LYS A 51 -6.91 -1.31 -1.89
N ASN A 52 -6.70 -1.77 -0.65
CA ASN A 52 -7.45 -1.30 0.51
C ASN A 52 -7.02 0.12 0.87
N ILE A 53 -5.72 0.39 0.82
CA ILE A 53 -5.15 1.72 1.09
C ILE A 53 -5.67 2.72 0.07
N GLU A 54 -5.52 2.45 -1.23
CA GLU A 54 -6.02 3.32 -2.31
C GLU A 54 -7.52 3.59 -2.17
N ARG A 55 -8.31 2.57 -1.84
CA ARG A 55 -9.75 2.74 -1.57
C ARG A 55 -10.01 3.67 -0.38
N TYR A 56 -9.34 3.43 0.75
CA TYR A 56 -9.46 4.26 1.94
C TYR A 56 -9.04 5.71 1.68
N LEU A 57 -7.91 5.92 1.00
CA LEU A 57 -7.41 7.24 0.65
C LEU A 57 -8.32 7.97 -0.35
N SER A 58 -8.94 7.23 -1.28
CA SER A 58 -9.94 7.78 -2.20
C SER A 58 -11.23 8.20 -1.48
N ASP A 59 -11.66 7.44 -0.47
CA ASP A 59 -12.87 7.75 0.30
C ASP A 59 -12.68 9.00 1.19
N ILE A 60 -11.47 9.29 1.67
CA ILE A 60 -11.16 10.53 2.44
C ILE A 60 -11.46 11.81 1.65
N ARG A 61 -11.43 11.75 0.31
CA ARG A 61 -11.72 12.91 -0.55
C ARG A 61 -13.23 13.20 -0.67
N LYS A 62 -14.09 12.22 -0.38
CA LYS A 62 -15.53 12.30 -0.58
C LYS A 62 -16.24 12.96 0.60
#